data_AF-A0A923R3V0-F1
#
_entry.id   AF-A0A923R3V0-F1
#
_cell.length_a   1.000
_cell.length_b   1.000
_cell.length_c   1.000
_cell.angle_alpha   90.00
_cell.angle_beta   90.00
_cell.angle_gamma   90.00
#
_symmetry.space_group_name_H-M   'P 1'
#
loop_
_entity.id
_entity.type
_entity.pdbx_description
1 polymer ?
#
loop_
_entity_poly.entity_id
_entity_poly.type
_entity_poly.pdbx_seq_one_letter_code
_entity_poly.pdbx_strand_id
1 'polypeptide(L)' 'TGWIDYIINLKPKRILFNPGTENKALMDKAKENKIEVVEGCTLVMLSIGTY' A
#
# COMPACT_ATOMS: atom_id res chain seq x y z
N THR A 1 17.06 5.63 -3.95
CA THR A 1 16.64 5.17 -2.60
C THR A 1 16.20 6.40 -1.84
N GLY A 2 14.91 6.55 -1.53
CA GLY A 2 14.42 7.83 -0.97
C GLY A 2 12.95 7.85 -0.55
N TRP A 3 12.08 7.11 -1.24
CA TRP A 3 10.66 7.01 -0.86
C TRP A 3 10.23 5.58 -0.53
N ILE A 4 10.63 4.59 -1.34
CA ILE A 4 10.32 3.18 -1.06
C ILE A 4 10.89 2.76 0.30
N ASP A 5 12.19 2.96 0.53
CA ASP A 5 12.83 2.60 1.80
C ASP A 5 12.21 3.36 2.98
N TYR A 6 11.86 4.63 2.80
CA TYR A 6 11.16 5.43 3.80
C TYR A 6 9.80 4.80 4.16
N ILE A 7 8.97 4.51 3.16
CA ILE A 7 7.63 3.91 3.35
C ILE A 7 7.73 2.55 4.03
N ILE A 8 8.68 1.70 3.61
CA ILE A 8 8.88 0.36 4.20
C ILE A 8 9.35 0.47 5.66
N ASN A 9 10.25 1.40 5.96
CA ASN A 9 10.79 1.59 7.32
C ASN A 9 9.76 2.11 8.32
N LEU A 10 8.63 2.67 7.87
CA LEU A 10 7.49 2.99 8.73
C LEU A 10 6.78 1.75 9.28
N LYS A 11 7.06 0.56 8.74
CA LYS A 11 6.47 -0.74 9.13
C LYS A 11 4.93 -0.70 9.21
N PRO A 12 4.24 -0.20 8.17
CA PRO A 12 2.78 -0.19 8.17
C PRO A 12 2.22 -1.61 8.17
N LYS A 13 0.99 -1.78 8.66
CA LYS A 13 0.26 -3.06 8.54
C LYS A 13 -0.13 -3.36 7.09
N ARG A 14 -0.57 -2.34 6.36
CA ARG A 14 -0.99 -2.41 4.96
C ARG A 14 -0.67 -1.13 4.20
N ILE A 15 -0.56 -1.22 2.88
CA ILE A 15 -0.47 -0.09 1.95
C ILE A 15 -1.64 -0.19 0.96
N LEU A 16 -2.43 0.88 0.85
CA LEU A 16 -3.53 0.99 -0.10
C LEU A 16 -3.04 1.69 -1.37
N PHE A 17 -3.14 1.01 -2.52
CA PHE A 17 -2.88 1.56 -3.83
C PHE A 17 -4.23 1.99 -4.43
N ASN A 18 -4.52 3.28 -4.32
CA ASN A 18 -5.68 3.88 -4.97
C ASN A 18 -5.52 3.83 -6.51
N PRO A 19 -6.62 3.81 -7.28
CA PRO A 19 -6.55 3.82 -8.74
C PRO A 19 -5.65 4.96 -9.26
N GLY A 20 -4.64 4.61 -10.06
CA GLY A 20 -3.65 5.55 -10.61
C GLY A 20 -2.43 5.80 -9.71
N THR A 21 -2.29 5.06 -8.61
CA THR A 21 -1.12 5.14 -7.69
C THR A 21 -0.34 3.83 -7.59
N GLU A 22 -0.71 2.83 -8.40
CA GLU A 22 -0.07 1.52 -8.47
C GLU A 22 1.43 1.66 -8.76
N ASN A 23 2.24 0.98 -7.97
CA ASN A 23 3.70 1.02 -8.12
C ASN A 23 4.28 -0.35 -7.85
N LYS A 24 4.58 -1.09 -8.93
CA LYS A 24 5.07 -2.46 -8.86
C LYS A 24 6.29 -2.63 -7.93
N ALA A 25 7.24 -1.70 -7.99
CA ALA A 25 8.46 -1.78 -7.18
C ALA A 25 8.16 -1.65 -5.67
N LEU A 26 7.27 -0.71 -5.28
CA LEU A 26 6.85 -0.58 -3.89
C LEU A 26 5.99 -1.76 -3.44
N MET A 27 5.08 -2.23 -4.28
CA MET A 27 4.21 -3.38 -3.98
C MET A 27 5.01 -4.65 -3.74
N ASP A 28 5.97 -4.95 -4.61
CA ASP A 28 6.85 -6.12 -4.46
C ASP A 28 7.68 -5.99 -3.18
N LYS A 29 8.25 -4.80 -2.94
CA LYS A 29 9.05 -4.56 -1.72
C LYS A 29 8.23 -4.65 -0.43
N ALA A 30 6.98 -4.18 -0.45
CA ALA A 30 6.04 -4.30 0.66
C ALA A 30 5.72 -5.77 0.96
N LYS A 31 5.43 -6.57 -0.06
CA LYS A 31 5.18 -8.02 0.07
C LYS A 31 6.39 -8.76 0.66
N GLU A 32 7.60 -8.48 0.20
CA GLU A 32 8.85 -9.04 0.76
C GLU A 32 8.98 -8.74 2.27
N ASN A 33 8.53 -7.56 2.70
CA ASN A 33 8.57 -7.11 4.09
C ASN A 33 7.32 -7.47 4.90
N LYS A 34 6.48 -8.38 4.40
CA LYS A 34 5.24 -8.84 5.05
C LYS A 34 4.23 -7.73 5.34
N ILE A 35 4.24 -6.68 4.52
CA ILE A 35 3.25 -5.59 4.54
C ILE A 35 2.14 -5.98 3.56
N GLU A 36 0.89 -5.90 4.01
CA GLU A 36 -0.26 -6.19 3.15
C GLU A 36 -0.37 -5.14 2.04
N VAL A 37 -0.58 -5.60 0.81
CA VAL A 37 -0.78 -4.73 -0.36
C VAL A 37 -2.23 -4.88 -0.81
N VAL A 38 -2.96 -3.77 -0.83
CA VAL A 38 -4.37 -3.73 -1.24
C VAL A 38 -4.50 -2.74 -2.38
N GLU A 39 -5.03 -3.18 -3.50
CA GLU A 39 -5.43 -2.31 -4.62
C GLU A 39 -6.90 -1.95 -4.43
N GLY A 40 -7.21 -0.66 -4.29
CA GLY A 40 -8.58 -0.22 -4.00
C GLY A 40 -8.72 1.27 -3.73
N CYS A 41 -9.89 1.82 -4.05
CA CYS A 41 -10.20 3.20 -3.72
C CYS A 41 -10.56 3.32 -2.23
N THR A 42 -9.82 4.17 -1.52
CA THR A 42 -10.00 4.42 -0.09
C THR A 42 -11.42 4.89 0.23
N LEU A 43 -11.98 5.78 -0.60
CA LEU A 43 -13.35 6.29 -0.40
C LEU A 43 -14.41 5.22 -0.58
N VAL A 44 -14.21 4.28 -1.51
CA VAL A 44 -15.12 3.13 -1.68
C VAL A 44 -15.02 2.20 -0.48
N MET A 45 -13.81 1.85 -0.04
CA MET A 45 -13.62 0.99 1.13
C MET A 45 -14.25 1.57 2.39
N LEU A 46 -14.14 2.89 2.57
CA LEU A 46 -14.83 3.60 3.65
C LEU A 46 -16.35 3.55 3.51
N SER A 47 -16.90 3.73 2.31
CA SER A 47 -18.36 3.76 2.11
C SER A 47 -19.02 2.41 2.29
N ILE A 48 -18.33 1.31 1.98
CA ILE A 48 -18.85 -0.07 2.08
C ILE A 48 -18.41 -0.80 3.35
N GLY A 49 -17.65 -0.15 4.25
CA GLY A 49 -17.22 -0.73 5.52
C GLY A 49 -16.13 -1.81 5.39
N THR A 50 -15.31 -1.75 4.34
CA THR A 50 -14.17 -2.65 4.11
C THR A 50 -12.81 -1.97 4.32
N TYR A 51 -12.81 -0.73 4.84
CA TYR A 51 -11.59 -0.06 5.31
C TYR A 51 -11.19 -0.58 6.69
#